data_AF-A0A1G0JMA1-F1
#
_entry.id   AF-A0A1G0JMA1-F1
#
_cell.length_a   1.000
_cell.length_b   1.000
_cell.length_c   1.000
_cell.angle_alpha   90.00
_cell.angle_beta   90.00
_cell.angle_gamma   90.00
#
_symmetry.space_group_name_H-M   'P 1'
#
loop_
_entity.id
_entity.type
_entity.pdbx_description
1 polymer ?
#
loop_
_entity_poly.entity_id
_entity_poly.type
_entity_poly.pdbx_seq_one_letter_code
_entity_poly.pdbx_strand_id
1 'polypeptide(L)' 'MGISIWQLLIILIIVALLFGTKKLRNIGGDLGSAIKSFRKAASEAEDDTTAKDSTPKHGNVIEGETKSVSESDNKPS' A
#
# COMPACT_ATOMS: atom_id res chain seq x y z
N MET A 1 6.18 -12.58 -32.00
CA MET A 1 5.47 -13.17 -30.84
C MET A 1 5.90 -12.40 -29.60
N GLY A 2 5.16 -11.33 -29.26
CA GLY A 2 5.50 -10.47 -28.12
C GLY A 2 5.03 -11.04 -26.80
N ILE A 3 5.52 -10.47 -25.70
CA ILE A 3 5.01 -10.76 -24.36
C ILE A 3 3.56 -10.24 -24.29
N SER A 4 2.58 -11.14 -24.25
CA SER A 4 1.18 -10.75 -24.05
C SER A 4 0.88 -10.62 -22.57
N ILE A 5 0.00 -9.69 -22.23
CA ILE A 5 -0.51 -9.48 -20.87
C ILE A 5 -1.04 -10.80 -20.26
N TRP A 6 -1.62 -11.67 -21.09
CA TRP A 6 -2.13 -12.97 -20.67
C TRP A 6 -1.06 -13.93 -20.16
N GLN A 7 0.15 -13.93 -20.74
CA GLN A 7 1.25 -14.75 -20.22
C GLN A 7 1.79 -14.18 -18.91
N LEU A 8 1.88 -12.86 -18.77
CA LEU A 8 2.31 -12.24 -17.51
C LEU A 8 1.37 -12.56 -16.34
N LEU A 9 0.04 -12.57 -16.57
CA LEU A 9 -0.93 -12.96 -15.55
C LEU A 9 -0.77 -14.42 -15.12
N ILE A 10 -0.55 -15.34 -16.07
CA ILE A 10 -0.34 -16.76 -15.74
C ILE A 10 0.92 -16.95 -14.89
N ILE A 11 2.01 -16.26 -15.23
CA ILE A 11 3.27 -16.32 -14.49
C ILE A 11 3.11 -15.70 -13.10
N LEU A 12 2.41 -14.56 -13.00
CA LEU A 12 2.13 -13.89 -11.73
C LEU A 12 1.40 -14.83 -10.75
N ILE A 13 0.40 -15.57 -11.23
CA ILE A 13 -0.34 -16.54 -10.41
C ILE A 13 0.60 -17.63 -9.88
N ILE A 14 1.45 -18.20 -10.75
CA ILE A 14 2.40 -19.24 -10.33
C ILE A 14 3.36 -18.70 -9.27
N VAL A 15 3.93 -17.51 -9.48
CA VAL A 15 4.83 -16.86 -8.51
C VAL A 15 4.09 -16.60 -7.19
N ALA A 16 2.87 -16.10 -7.23
CA ALA A 16 2.07 -15.84 -6.03
C ALA A 16 1.75 -17.13 -5.24
N LEU A 17 1.56 -18.26 -5.92
CA LEU A 17 1.37 -19.56 -5.27
C LEU A 17 2.68 -20.10 -4.65
N LEU A 18 3.82 -19.94 -5.34
CA LEU A 18 5.12 -20.39 -4.85
C LEU A 18 5.60 -19.59 -3.63
N PHE A 19 5.50 -18.26 -3.71
CA PHE A 19 5.96 -17.37 -2.64
C PHE A 19 4.90 -17.12 -1.57
N GLY A 20 3.63 -17.42 -1.87
CA GLY A 20 2.48 -17.08 -1.05
C GLY A 20 2.14 -15.60 -1.09
N THR A 21 0.85 -15.28 -1.03
CA THR A 21 0.35 -13.89 -1.05
C THR A 21 0.77 -13.08 0.18
N LYS A 22 1.04 -13.74 1.32
CA LYS A 22 1.45 -13.09 2.57
C LYS A 22 2.83 -12.44 2.45
N LYS A 23 3.80 -13.13 1.83
CA LYS A 23 5.17 -12.64 1.64
C LYS A 23 5.21 -11.55 0.56
N LEU A 24 4.43 -11.74 -0.50
CA LEU A 24 4.27 -10.76 -1.58
C LEU A 24 3.57 -9.47 -1.10
N ARG A 25 2.59 -9.57 -0.18
CA ARG A 25 1.92 -8.39 0.41
C ARG A 25 2.85 -7.62 1.35
N ASN A 26 3.63 -8.33 2.16
CA ASN A 26 4.58 -7.69 3.08
C ASN A 26 5.63 -6.86 2.32
N ILE A 27 6.24 -7.44 1.29
CA ILE A 27 7.26 -6.76 0.46
C ILE A 27 6.61 -5.78 -0.52
N GLY A 28 5.44 -6.13 -1.06
CA GLY A 28 4.70 -5.31 -2.02
C GLY A 28 4.13 -4.02 -1.42
N GLY A 29 3.84 -3.98 -0.12
CA GLY A 29 3.44 -2.75 0.57
C GLY A 29 4.55 -1.69 0.56
N ASP A 30 5.77 -2.10 0.90
CA ASP A 30 6.93 -1.21 0.96
C ASP A 30 7.34 -0.74 -0.44
N LEU A 31 7.47 -1.68 -1.37
CA LEU A 31 7.81 -1.37 -2.78
C LEU A 31 6.71 -0.55 -3.45
N GLY A 32 5.44 -0.87 -3.19
CA GLY A 32 4.29 -0.16 -3.73
C GLY A 32 4.24 1.29 -3.24
N SER A 33 4.59 1.54 -1.98
CA SER A 33 4.66 2.89 -1.42
C SER A 33 5.78 3.71 -2.06
N ALA A 34 6.97 3.12 -2.26
CA ALA A 34 8.08 3.78 -2.95
C ALA A 34 7.74 4.11 -4.41
N ILE A 35 7.15 3.17 -5.14
CA ILE A 35 6.74 3.35 -6.54
C ILE A 35 5.62 4.40 -6.64
N LYS A 36 4.68 4.45 -5.68
CA LYS A 36 3.61 5.46 -5.64
C LYS A 36 4.18 6.87 -5.50
N SER A 37 5.14 7.08 -4.60
CA SER A 37 5.81 8.36 -4.43
C SER A 37 6.63 8.74 -5.67
N PHE A 38 7.33 7.79 -6.29
CA PHE A 38 8.05 8.00 -7.53
C PHE A 38 7.12 8.42 -8.67
N ARG A 39 6.00 7.71 -8.87
CA ARG A 39 5.02 8.06 -9.90
C ARG A 39 4.39 9.42 -9.63
N LYS A 40 4.12 9.75 -8.37
CA LYS A 40 3.54 11.05 -8.01
C LYS A 40 4.52 12.19 -8.31
N ALA A 41 5.79 12.05 -7.93
CA ALA A 41 6.83 13.03 -8.24
C ALA A 41 7.08 13.14 -9.75
N ALA A 42 7.06 12.02 -10.48
CA ALA A 42 7.19 12.03 -11.94
C ALA A 42 5.99 12.74 -12.60
N SER A 43 4.77 12.45 -12.17
CA SER A 43 3.57 13.14 -12.68
C SER A 43 3.56 14.63 -12.31
N GLU A 44 4.03 15.01 -11.11
CA GLU A 44 4.13 16.43 -10.70
C GLU A 44 5.18 17.19 -11.50
N ALA A 45 6.31 16.55 -11.83
CA ALA A 45 7.33 17.12 -12.71
C ALA A 45 6.86 17.31 -14.17
N GLU A 46 5.89 16.51 -14.62
CA GLU A 46 5.29 16.67 -15.95
C GLU A 46 4.11 17.66 -15.95
N ASP A 47 3.48 17.91 -14.80
CA ASP A 47 2.30 18.76 -14.63
C ASP A 47 2.61 20.17 -14.08
N ASP A 48 3.90 20.54 -13.93
CA ASP A 48 4.37 21.89 -13.57
C ASP A 48 4.06 22.96 -14.65
N THR A 49 3.22 22.63 -15.65
CA THR A 49 2.58 23.58 -16.56
C THR A 49 1.12 23.91 -16.15
N THR A 50 0.53 23.22 -15.17
CA THR A 50 -0.83 23.48 -14.67
C THR A 50 -0.98 23.18 -13.19
N ALA A 51 -0.82 24.21 -12.36
CA ALA A 51 -1.03 24.18 -10.92
C ALA A 51 -2.37 23.52 -10.50
N LYS A 52 -2.30 22.44 -9.70
CA LYS A 52 -3.36 22.11 -8.73
C LYS A 52 -2.92 21.17 -7.60
N ASP A 53 -2.92 21.76 -6.40
CA ASP A 53 -3.39 21.20 -5.13
C ASP A 53 -3.34 19.67 -4.95
N SER A 54 -2.46 19.22 -4.07
CA SER A 54 -2.62 17.96 -3.35
C SER A 54 -2.20 18.13 -1.89
N THR A 55 -3.01 18.90 -1.17
CA THR A 55 -3.24 18.74 0.27
C THR A 55 -3.15 17.26 0.71
N PRO A 56 -2.47 16.95 1.84
CA PRO A 56 -2.39 15.59 2.35
C PRO A 56 -3.79 15.18 2.82
N LYS A 57 -4.44 14.30 2.06
CA LYS A 57 -5.66 13.62 2.48
C LYS A 57 -5.35 12.83 3.76
N HIS A 58 -5.74 13.40 4.88
CA HIS A 58 -6.09 12.71 6.11
C HIS A 58 -6.94 11.46 5.75
N GLY A 59 -6.49 10.27 6.15
CA GLY A 59 -7.09 9.01 5.74
C GLY A 59 -6.57 7.80 6.51
N ASN A 60 -7.21 7.56 7.66
CA ASN A 60 -7.29 6.33 8.45
C ASN A 60 -5.99 5.73 9.00
N VAL A 61 -5.72 6.07 10.26
CA VAL A 61 -5.13 5.13 11.22
C VAL A 61 -6.06 3.91 11.26
N ILE A 62 -5.58 2.78 10.71
CA ILE A 62 -6.23 1.48 10.91
C ILE A 62 -5.91 1.09 12.34
N GLU A 63 -6.93 1.20 13.18
CA GLU A 63 -6.99 0.70 14.54
C GLU A 63 -6.67 -0.80 14.53
N GLY A 64 -5.40 -1.11 14.80
CA GLY A 64 -4.96 -2.45 15.16
C GLY A 64 -5.36 -2.70 16.59
N GLU A 65 -6.53 -3.30 16.77
CA GLU A 65 -6.96 -3.94 18.02
C GLU A 65 -5.85 -4.92 18.48
N THR A 66 -5.00 -4.50 19.42
CA THR A 66 -4.28 -5.41 20.31
C THR A 66 -5.08 -5.50 21.60
N LYS A 67 -6.01 -6.46 21.60
CA LYS A 67 -6.69 -6.98 22.78
C LYS A 67 -5.66 -7.43 23.83
N SER A 68 -6.00 -7.20 25.11
CA SER A 68 -5.31 -7.63 26.36
C SER A 68 -4.26 -6.62 26.87
N VAL A 69 -4.35 -6.01 28.08
CA VAL A 69 -4.71 -6.56 29.40
C VAL A 69 -5.17 -5.43 30.36
N SER A 70 -6.19 -5.74 31.18
CA SER A 70 -6.61 -5.19 32.50
C SER A 70 -7.12 -3.75 32.64
N GLU A 71 -8.44 -3.63 32.50
CA GLU A 71 -9.30 -2.69 33.25
C GLU A 71 -9.44 -3.19 34.70
N SER A 72 -9.07 -2.38 35.71
CA SER A 72 -9.69 -2.43 37.04
C SER A 72 -9.47 -1.12 37.80
N ASP A 73 -10.57 -0.39 37.92
CA ASP A 73 -10.99 0.44 39.05
C ASP A 73 -10.18 1.70 39.41
N ASN A 74 -10.62 2.84 38.85
CA ASN A 74 -10.71 4.06 39.65
C ASN A 74 -12.03 4.79 39.35
N LYS A 75 -13.02 4.62 40.23
CA LYS A 75 -14.30 5.33 40.23
C LYS A 75 -14.16 6.57 41.11
N PRO A 76 -14.20 7.80 40.57
CA PRO A 76 -14.31 8.99 41.41
C PRO A 76 -15.77 9.20 41.81
N SER A 77 -16.01 9.42 43.10
CA SER A 77 -17.20 10.03 43.68
C SER A 77 -16.91 11.50 43.99
#